data_AF-A0AAU1LR56-F1
#
_entry.id   AF-A0AAU1LR56-F1
#
_cell.length_a   1.000
_cell.length_b   1.000
_cell.length_c   1.000
_cell.angle_alpha   90.00
_cell.angle_beta   90.00
_cell.angle_gamma   90.00
#
_symmetry.space_group_name_H-M   'P 1'
#
loop_
_entity.id
_entity.type
_entity.pdbx_description
1 polymer ?
#
loop_
_entity_poly.entity_id
_entity_poly.type
_entity_poly.pdbx_seq_one_letter_code
_entity_poly.pdbx_strand_id
1 'polypeptide(L)'
;MPHSLTPRDKGNLPALSAQPLIRLDAYVAEDGSTVVNGHLLAMGGTRPPNEAILDAVAMFARTLGTPVAATVIDRSVRQVARLRVHPDGSSRTIGEEEDLPPGRERTTAEEKAFPPLARVERIIQHAQREELHAAFVLAAALREHLTLRRGAEDELSLEARAIEAYLAYRRGDYTTSTGLALTVARIRCGSDLHRAVPEVARATAAWQRLRDEAQVATRGQELLHMWERLSAAGLLREPSHHAMAQTVRARMERGSPYAGTPAPAAALTAAQVQVAPEDTPLAPTRRGLRRFTRRGSRSDG
;
A
#
# COMPACT_ATOMS: atom_id res chain seq x y z
N MET A 1 -60.49 28.44 -10.95
CA MET A 1 -60.16 27.00 -10.79
C MET A 1 -58.72 26.80 -11.24
N PRO A 2 -57.75 26.78 -10.32
CA PRO A 2 -56.33 26.66 -10.68
C PRO A 2 -55.96 25.19 -10.93
N HIS A 3 -55.24 24.95 -12.03
CA HIS A 3 -54.70 23.64 -12.38
C HIS A 3 -53.64 23.21 -11.36
N SER A 4 -53.90 22.09 -10.67
CA SER A 4 -52.92 21.44 -9.79
C SER A 4 -51.93 20.66 -10.64
N LEU A 5 -50.67 21.07 -10.60
CA LEU A 5 -49.53 20.31 -11.12
C LEU A 5 -49.31 19.09 -10.23
N THR A 6 -49.63 17.91 -10.74
CA THR A 6 -49.21 16.63 -10.17
C THR A 6 -47.68 16.55 -10.17
N PRO A 7 -47.02 16.27 -9.04
CA PRO A 7 -45.57 16.08 -9.04
C PRO A 7 -45.24 14.78 -9.78
N ARG A 8 -44.33 14.91 -10.75
CA ARG A 8 -43.75 13.81 -11.52
C ARG A 8 -43.29 12.68 -10.60
N ASP A 9 -43.76 11.50 -10.98
CA ASP A 9 -43.32 10.18 -10.56
C ASP A 9 -41.80 10.13 -10.30
N LYS A 10 -41.41 9.93 -9.04
CA LYS A 10 -40.02 9.70 -8.61
C LYS A 10 -39.66 8.23 -8.84
N GLY A 11 -39.78 7.78 -10.07
CA GLY A 11 -39.24 6.49 -10.51
C GLY A 11 -37.73 6.57 -10.71
N ASN A 12 -36.97 6.45 -9.61
CA ASN A 12 -35.63 5.84 -9.50
C ASN A 12 -34.89 6.36 -8.25
N LEU A 13 -34.96 5.60 -7.16
CA LEU A 13 -33.95 5.63 -6.09
C LEU A 13 -33.46 4.20 -5.85
N PRO A 14 -32.57 3.64 -6.70
CA PRO A 14 -31.92 2.37 -6.38
C PRO A 14 -30.61 2.68 -5.64
N ALA A 15 -30.65 2.99 -4.34
CA ALA A 15 -29.40 3.14 -3.58
C ALA A 15 -29.52 2.97 -2.05
N LEU A 16 -30.70 3.11 -1.46
CA LEU A 16 -30.84 3.17 0.00
C LEU A 16 -31.18 1.84 0.69
N SER A 17 -31.38 0.74 -0.06
CA SER A 17 -31.84 -0.55 0.50
C SER A 17 -30.81 -1.69 0.45
N ALA A 18 -29.61 -1.47 -0.09
CA ALA A 18 -28.59 -2.51 -0.10
C ALA A 18 -28.04 -2.70 1.33
N GLN A 19 -28.31 -3.87 1.93
CA GLN A 19 -27.73 -4.24 3.22
C GLN A 19 -26.20 -4.09 3.16
N PRO A 20 -25.56 -3.52 4.21
CA PRO A 20 -24.12 -3.40 4.25
C PRO A 20 -23.50 -4.81 4.20
N LEU A 21 -22.78 -5.09 3.12
CA LEU A 21 -22.03 -6.33 2.99
C LEU A 21 -20.81 -6.25 3.90
N ILE A 22 -20.48 -7.35 4.56
CA ILE A 22 -19.15 -7.51 5.15
C ILE A 22 -18.14 -7.44 4.00
N ARG A 23 -17.20 -6.49 4.08
CA ARG A 23 -16.15 -6.33 3.09
C ARG A 23 -14.87 -6.98 3.59
N LEU A 24 -14.31 -7.83 2.75
CA LEU A 24 -13.02 -8.45 2.94
C LEU A 24 -12.00 -7.74 2.06
N ASP A 25 -10.76 -7.71 2.51
CA ASP A 25 -9.63 -7.28 1.68
C ASP A 25 -8.87 -8.51 1.24
N ALA A 26 -8.44 -8.53 -0.01
CA ALA A 26 -7.49 -9.51 -0.50
C ALA A 26 -6.33 -8.79 -1.16
N TYR A 27 -5.13 -9.31 -0.94
CA TYR A 27 -3.90 -8.77 -1.50
C TYR A 27 -3.10 -9.91 -2.12
N VAL A 28 -2.60 -9.69 -3.34
CA VAL A 28 -1.65 -10.57 -4.01
C VAL A 28 -0.36 -9.79 -4.20
N ALA A 29 0.71 -10.26 -3.55
CA ALA A 29 2.05 -9.72 -3.70
C ALA A 29 2.62 -10.02 -5.10
N GLU A 30 3.72 -9.36 -5.45
CA GLU A 30 4.37 -9.55 -6.77
C GLU A 30 4.86 -10.99 -6.98
N ASP A 31 5.24 -11.68 -5.90
CA ASP A 31 5.64 -13.10 -5.92
C ASP A 31 4.46 -14.09 -5.86
N GLY A 32 3.22 -13.60 -5.87
CA GLY A 32 2.00 -14.40 -5.81
C GLY A 32 1.52 -14.75 -4.39
N SER A 33 2.26 -14.35 -3.35
CA SER A 33 1.81 -14.52 -1.97
C SER A 33 0.47 -13.84 -1.74
N THR A 34 -0.47 -14.55 -1.13
CA THR A 34 -1.86 -14.11 -1.06
C THR A 34 -2.30 -13.92 0.39
N VAL A 35 -2.88 -12.76 0.67
CA VAL A 35 -3.45 -12.40 1.97
C VAL A 35 -4.94 -12.18 1.80
N VAL A 36 -5.76 -12.76 2.68
CA VAL A 36 -7.19 -12.42 2.78
C VAL A 36 -7.48 -11.96 4.20
N ASN A 37 -7.97 -10.73 4.31
CA ASN A 37 -8.36 -10.06 5.54
C ASN A 37 -7.27 -10.10 6.63
N GLY A 38 -6.03 -9.86 6.22
CA GLY A 38 -4.86 -9.91 7.09
C GLY A 38 -4.40 -11.32 7.47
N HIS A 39 -4.88 -12.37 6.81
CA HIS A 39 -4.36 -13.73 6.97
C HIS A 39 -3.63 -14.16 5.71
N LEU A 40 -2.36 -14.54 5.84
CA LEU A 40 -1.62 -15.14 4.75
C LEU A 40 -2.21 -16.53 4.47
N LEU A 41 -2.61 -16.77 3.22
CA LEU A 41 -3.10 -18.08 2.81
C LEU A 41 -1.90 -19.02 2.67
N ALA A 42 -2.00 -20.21 3.30
CA ALA A 42 -0.99 -21.24 3.12
C ALA A 42 -0.92 -21.61 1.64
N MET A 43 0.22 -21.31 1.01
CA MET A 43 0.47 -21.60 -0.39
C MET A 43 0.58 -23.12 -0.56
N GLY A 44 -0.55 -23.80 -0.76
CA GLY A 44 -0.56 -25.11 -1.40
C GLY A 44 -0.08 -24.88 -2.84
N GLY A 45 1.22 -25.08 -3.07
CA GLY A 45 2.05 -24.53 -4.16
C GLY A 45 1.66 -24.79 -5.62
N THR A 46 0.38 -24.97 -5.95
CA THR A 46 -0.12 -25.17 -7.30
C THR A 46 -1.38 -24.35 -7.63
N ARG A 47 -2.06 -23.78 -6.63
CA ARG A 47 -3.34 -23.09 -6.87
C ARG A 47 -3.10 -21.61 -7.21
N PRO A 48 -3.70 -21.08 -8.28
CA PRO A 48 -3.47 -19.70 -8.68
C PRO A 48 -4.12 -18.73 -7.65
N PRO A 49 -3.52 -17.55 -7.39
CA PRO A 49 -3.96 -16.62 -6.33
C PRO A 49 -5.45 -16.25 -6.37
N ASN A 50 -5.99 -16.06 -7.56
CA ASN A 50 -7.41 -15.76 -7.79
C ASN A 50 -8.34 -16.85 -7.24
N GLU A 51 -8.00 -18.13 -7.41
CA GLU A 51 -8.81 -19.25 -6.95
C GLU A 51 -8.73 -19.38 -5.42
N ALA A 52 -7.53 -19.23 -4.85
CA ALA A 52 -7.34 -19.23 -3.40
C ALA A 52 -8.13 -18.10 -2.71
N ILE A 53 -8.13 -16.90 -3.29
CA ILE A 53 -8.93 -15.78 -2.80
C ILE A 53 -10.42 -16.09 -2.87
N LEU A 54 -10.90 -16.59 -4.02
CA LEU A 54 -12.32 -16.90 -4.19
C LEU A 54 -12.78 -17.98 -3.22
N ASP A 55 -11.98 -19.04 -3.01
CA ASP A 55 -12.31 -20.09 -2.06
C ASP A 55 -12.39 -19.56 -0.62
N ALA A 56 -11.41 -18.71 -0.22
CA ALA A 56 -11.40 -18.09 1.10
C ALA A 56 -12.61 -17.16 1.30
N VAL A 57 -12.89 -16.28 0.33
CA VAL A 57 -14.03 -15.35 0.39
C VAL A 57 -15.36 -16.11 0.36
N ALA A 58 -15.49 -17.16 -0.46
CA ALA A 58 -16.68 -18.00 -0.50
C ALA A 58 -16.89 -18.77 0.81
N MET A 59 -15.81 -19.19 1.48
CA MET A 59 -15.90 -19.77 2.82
C MET A 59 -16.48 -18.76 3.82
N PHE A 60 -16.03 -17.51 3.82
CA PHE A 60 -16.62 -16.45 4.66
C PHE A 60 -18.12 -16.25 4.35
N ALA A 61 -18.49 -16.15 3.07
CA ALA A 61 -19.90 -15.99 2.66
C ALA A 61 -20.78 -17.14 3.17
N ARG A 62 -20.32 -18.38 3.06
CA ARG A 62 -21.02 -19.56 3.58
C ARG A 62 -21.16 -19.53 5.09
N THR A 63 -20.07 -19.26 5.81
CA THR A 63 -20.08 -19.20 7.27
C THR A 63 -21.02 -18.14 7.80
N LEU A 64 -21.11 -16.99 7.12
CA LEU A 64 -21.98 -15.88 7.50
C LEU A 64 -23.42 -16.02 6.99
N GLY A 65 -23.69 -16.99 6.10
CA GLY A 65 -24.99 -17.17 5.45
C GLY A 65 -25.45 -15.96 4.62
N THR A 66 -24.55 -15.03 4.29
CA THR A 66 -24.86 -13.76 3.62
C THR A 66 -23.82 -13.45 2.55
N PRO A 67 -24.18 -12.71 1.49
CA PRO A 67 -23.20 -12.27 0.50
C PRO A 67 -22.14 -11.36 1.13
N VAL A 68 -20.90 -11.49 0.67
CA VAL A 68 -19.77 -10.66 1.09
C VAL A 68 -19.21 -9.90 -0.09
N ALA A 69 -18.68 -8.70 0.17
CA ALA A 69 -17.87 -7.98 -0.80
C ALA A 69 -16.39 -8.28 -0.56
N ALA A 70 -15.56 -8.27 -1.60
CA ALA A 70 -14.12 -8.33 -1.46
C ALA A 70 -13.43 -7.29 -2.35
N THR A 71 -12.46 -6.57 -1.80
CA THR A 71 -11.56 -5.72 -2.58
C THR A 71 -10.24 -6.43 -2.76
N VAL A 72 -9.91 -6.81 -3.98
CA VAL A 72 -8.70 -7.54 -4.34
C VAL A 72 -7.70 -6.57 -4.95
N ILE A 73 -6.56 -6.37 -4.28
CA ILE A 73 -5.42 -5.62 -4.78
C ILE A 73 -4.39 -6.64 -5.27
N ASP A 74 -4.19 -6.73 -6.58
CA ASP A 74 -3.24 -7.67 -7.18
C ASP A 74 -2.05 -6.91 -7.76
N ARG A 75 -0.93 -6.91 -7.03
CA ARG A 75 0.30 -6.24 -7.46
C ARG A 75 1.02 -6.99 -8.57
N SER A 76 0.85 -8.32 -8.68
CA SER A 76 1.45 -9.13 -9.75
C SER A 76 0.98 -8.70 -11.14
N VAL A 77 -0.25 -8.19 -11.25
CA VAL A 77 -0.81 -7.65 -12.51
C VAL A 77 -1.19 -6.17 -12.44
N ARG A 78 -0.85 -5.49 -11.35
CA ARG A 78 -1.12 -4.06 -11.07
C ARG A 78 -2.60 -3.66 -11.24
N GLN A 79 -3.51 -4.43 -10.65
CA GLN A 79 -4.96 -4.21 -10.75
C GLN A 79 -5.65 -4.18 -9.39
N VAL A 80 -6.78 -3.47 -9.35
CA VAL A 80 -7.76 -3.59 -8.27
C VAL A 80 -9.07 -4.13 -8.85
N ALA A 81 -9.60 -5.18 -8.22
CA ALA A 81 -10.87 -5.79 -8.56
C ALA A 81 -11.78 -5.78 -7.32
N ARG A 82 -13.07 -5.48 -7.51
CA ARG A 82 -14.09 -5.56 -6.46
C ARG A 82 -15.02 -6.71 -6.80
N LEU A 83 -15.27 -7.59 -5.85
CA LEU A 83 -16.03 -8.82 -6.04
C LEU A 83 -17.21 -8.86 -5.08
N ARG A 84 -18.34 -9.41 -5.52
CA ARG A 84 -19.41 -9.91 -4.67
C ARG A 84 -19.36 -11.43 -4.71
N VAL A 85 -19.40 -12.07 -3.55
CA VAL A 85 -19.45 -13.53 -3.45
C VAL A 85 -20.64 -13.91 -2.59
N HIS A 86 -21.47 -14.80 -3.11
CA HIS A 86 -22.68 -15.29 -2.45
C HIS A 86 -22.40 -16.61 -1.71
N PRO A 87 -23.23 -16.98 -0.72
CA PRO A 87 -23.08 -18.23 0.04
C PRO A 87 -23.15 -19.48 -0.85
N ASP A 88 -23.84 -19.42 -1.99
CA ASP A 88 -23.89 -20.51 -2.97
C ASP A 88 -22.57 -20.69 -3.76
N GLY A 89 -21.57 -19.85 -3.51
CA GLY A 89 -20.28 -19.86 -4.19
C GLY A 89 -20.26 -19.10 -5.51
N SER A 90 -21.39 -18.55 -5.96
CA SER A 90 -21.42 -17.66 -7.12
C SER A 90 -20.70 -16.35 -6.80
N SER A 91 -19.93 -15.86 -7.77
CA SER A 91 -19.18 -14.61 -7.65
C SER A 91 -19.38 -13.74 -8.88
N ARG A 92 -19.39 -12.41 -8.68
CA ARG A 92 -19.37 -11.44 -9.76
C ARG A 92 -18.46 -10.27 -9.44
N THR A 93 -17.80 -9.71 -10.44
CA THR A 93 -17.11 -8.44 -10.30
C THR A 93 -18.13 -7.30 -10.22
N ILE A 94 -17.88 -6.34 -9.35
CA ILE A 94 -18.70 -5.15 -9.14
C ILE A 94 -17.95 -3.97 -9.79
N GLY A 95 -18.63 -3.18 -10.61
CA GLY A 95 -18.07 -1.94 -11.18
C GLY A 95 -17.97 -0.82 -10.13
N GLU A 96 -17.17 0.22 -10.38
CA GLU A 96 -17.00 1.36 -9.43
C GLU A 96 -18.33 2.04 -9.07
N GLU A 97 -19.28 2.10 -10.01
CA GLU A 97 -20.60 2.74 -9.81
C GLU A 97 -21.52 1.92 -8.89
N GLU A 98 -21.39 0.58 -8.92
CA GLU A 98 -22.09 -0.32 -8.00
C GLU A 98 -21.32 -0.49 -6.67
N ASP A 99 -20.00 -0.24 -6.71
CA ASP A 99 -19.14 -0.18 -5.54
C ASP A 99 -19.02 1.26 -5.01
N LEU A 100 -20.17 1.79 -4.58
CA LEU A 100 -20.27 3.09 -3.94
C LEU A 100 -19.13 3.26 -2.92
N PRO A 101 -18.38 4.38 -2.97
CA PRO A 101 -17.31 4.63 -2.01
C PRO A 101 -17.89 4.43 -0.61
N PRO A 102 -17.19 3.68 0.25
CA PRO A 102 -17.68 3.38 1.57
C PRO A 102 -17.91 4.71 2.28
N GLY A 103 -19.17 5.04 2.57
CA GLY A 103 -19.48 6.20 3.40
C GLY A 103 -18.73 6.09 4.73
N ARG A 104 -18.56 7.22 5.42
CA ARG A 104 -17.83 7.27 6.71
C ARG A 104 -18.33 6.23 7.74
N GLU A 105 -19.62 5.91 7.71
CA GLU A 105 -20.22 4.87 8.56
C GLU A 105 -19.82 3.43 8.14
N ARG A 106 -19.65 3.19 6.85
CA ARG A 106 -19.22 1.89 6.32
C ARG A 106 -17.72 1.64 6.56
N THR A 107 -16.90 2.67 6.39
CA THR A 107 -15.46 2.60 6.72
C THR A 107 -15.25 2.27 8.19
N THR A 108 -15.97 2.94 9.09
CA THR A 108 -15.90 2.68 10.52
C THR A 108 -16.45 1.31 10.94
N ALA A 109 -17.51 0.81 10.30
CA ALA A 109 -18.02 -0.54 10.59
C ALA A 109 -17.03 -1.64 10.16
N GLU A 110 -16.40 -1.48 9.00
CA GLU A 110 -15.38 -2.42 8.50
C GLU A 110 -14.10 -2.37 9.37
N GLU A 111 -13.64 -1.18 9.77
CA GLU A 111 -12.53 -1.01 10.72
C GLU A 111 -12.83 -1.62 12.09
N LYS A 112 -14.08 -1.55 12.56
CA LYS A 112 -14.50 -2.24 13.79
C LYS A 112 -14.47 -3.76 13.65
N ALA A 113 -14.87 -4.28 12.49
CA ALA A 113 -14.84 -5.71 12.23
C ALA A 113 -13.41 -6.25 12.16
N PHE A 114 -12.47 -5.47 11.61
CA PHE A 114 -11.06 -5.86 11.48
C PHE A 114 -10.13 -4.67 11.78
N PRO A 115 -9.85 -4.40 13.06
CA PRO A 115 -9.09 -3.23 13.46
C PRO A 115 -7.65 -3.30 12.93
N PRO A 116 -7.09 -2.18 12.42
CA PRO A 116 -5.69 -2.13 11.96
C PRO A 116 -4.70 -2.64 12.99
N LEU A 117 -4.95 -2.40 14.28
CA LEU A 117 -4.09 -2.87 15.37
C LEU A 117 -3.97 -4.41 15.41
N ALA A 118 -5.07 -5.15 15.23
CA ALA A 118 -5.02 -6.61 15.19
C ALA A 118 -4.22 -7.13 13.97
N ARG A 119 -4.23 -6.40 12.85
CA ARG A 119 -3.38 -6.70 11.69
C ARG A 119 -1.90 -6.44 12.01
N VAL A 120 -1.59 -5.36 12.72
CA VAL A 120 -0.23 -5.05 13.20
C VAL A 120 0.27 -6.10 14.20
N GLU A 121 -0.55 -6.53 15.16
CA GLU A 121 -0.20 -7.60 16.11
C GLU A 121 0.21 -8.88 15.38
N ARG A 122 -0.51 -9.25 14.32
CA ARG A 122 -0.17 -10.41 13.49
C ARG A 122 1.14 -10.23 12.74
N ILE A 123 1.39 -9.04 12.17
CA ILE A 123 2.68 -8.72 11.55
C ILE A 123 3.82 -8.91 12.57
N ILE A 124 3.65 -8.38 13.78
CA ILE A 124 4.62 -8.51 14.88
C ILE A 124 4.83 -9.99 15.24
N GLN A 125 3.77 -10.78 15.34
CA GLN A 125 3.83 -12.21 15.62
C GLN A 125 4.66 -12.99 14.59
N HIS A 126 4.50 -12.71 13.29
CA HIS A 126 5.33 -13.34 12.24
C HIS A 126 6.78 -12.85 12.33
N ALA A 127 6.99 -11.55 12.57
CA ALA A 127 8.33 -10.97 12.70
C ALA A 127 9.11 -11.54 13.90
N GLN A 128 8.44 -11.79 15.03
CA GLN A 128 9.02 -12.40 16.23
C GLN A 128 9.45 -13.86 16.01
N ARG A 129 8.78 -14.58 15.10
CA ARG A 129 9.13 -15.94 14.68
C ARG A 129 10.19 -15.98 13.58
N GLU A 130 10.76 -14.84 13.21
CA GLU A 130 11.67 -14.67 12.08
C GLU A 130 11.08 -15.04 10.71
N GLU A 131 9.75 -15.09 10.61
CA GLU A 131 9.02 -15.29 9.35
C GLU A 131 8.91 -13.96 8.59
N LEU A 132 10.07 -13.35 8.31
CA LEU A 132 10.17 -11.97 7.84
C LEU A 132 9.46 -11.75 6.50
N HIS A 133 9.44 -12.75 5.63
CA HIS A 133 8.73 -12.69 4.37
C HIS A 133 7.21 -12.57 4.58
N ALA A 134 6.63 -13.44 5.42
CA ALA A 134 5.21 -13.39 5.77
C ALA A 134 4.84 -12.05 6.43
N ALA A 135 5.66 -11.59 7.39
CA ALA A 135 5.46 -10.30 8.03
C ALA A 135 5.47 -9.14 7.01
N PHE A 136 6.42 -9.15 6.07
CA PHE A 136 6.51 -8.14 5.02
C PHE A 136 5.27 -8.14 4.11
N VAL A 137 4.82 -9.31 3.65
CA VAL A 137 3.63 -9.43 2.79
C VAL A 137 2.38 -8.94 3.52
N LEU A 138 2.25 -9.23 4.82
CA LEU A 138 1.14 -8.73 5.64
C LEU A 138 1.21 -7.20 5.84
N ALA A 139 2.40 -6.63 6.01
CA ALA A 139 2.59 -5.19 6.09
C ALA A 139 2.27 -4.48 4.77
N ALA A 140 2.68 -5.06 3.64
CA ALA A 140 2.30 -4.58 2.31
C ALA A 140 0.78 -4.62 2.11
N ALA A 141 0.12 -5.73 2.46
CA ALA A 141 -1.32 -5.84 2.40
C ALA A 141 -2.02 -4.76 3.26
N LEU A 142 -1.51 -4.50 4.46
CA LEU A 142 -2.03 -3.44 5.35
C LEU A 142 -1.84 -2.05 4.75
N ARG A 143 -0.65 -1.73 4.23
CA ARG A 143 -0.36 -0.43 3.57
C ARG A 143 -1.29 -0.20 2.39
N GLU A 144 -1.42 -1.18 1.50
CA GLU A 144 -2.23 -1.07 0.29
C GLU A 144 -3.70 -0.85 0.62
N HIS A 145 -4.22 -1.62 1.57
CA HIS A 145 -5.59 -1.46 2.04
C HIS A 145 -5.84 -0.06 2.63
N LEU A 146 -4.98 0.39 3.55
CA LEU A 146 -5.14 1.70 4.18
C LEU A 146 -4.98 2.84 3.15
N THR A 147 -4.01 2.72 2.25
CA THR A 147 -3.79 3.71 1.17
C THR A 147 -5.02 3.83 0.27
N LEU A 148 -5.61 2.71 -0.14
CA LEU A 148 -6.80 2.70 -0.99
C LEU A 148 -8.02 3.33 -0.29
N ARG A 149 -8.11 3.20 1.03
CA ARG A 149 -9.30 3.57 1.81
C ARG A 149 -9.25 4.96 2.42
N ARG A 150 -8.08 5.36 2.89
CA ARG A 150 -7.85 6.59 3.66
C ARG A 150 -6.96 7.58 2.93
N GLY A 151 -6.33 7.15 1.83
CA GLY A 151 -5.37 7.93 1.08
C GLY A 151 -3.93 7.66 1.52
N ALA A 152 -2.97 7.98 0.65
CA ALA A 152 -1.55 7.71 0.88
C ALA A 152 -0.93 8.57 2.00
N GLU A 153 -1.52 9.73 2.29
CA GLU A 153 -1.05 10.69 3.28
C GLU A 153 -1.71 10.54 4.66
N ASP A 154 -2.75 9.69 4.78
CA ASP A 154 -3.38 9.42 6.08
C ASP A 154 -2.37 8.79 7.06
N GLU A 155 -2.52 9.15 8.34
CA GLU A 155 -1.58 8.73 9.38
C GLU A 155 -1.40 7.22 9.45
N LEU A 156 -2.48 6.43 9.41
CA LEU A 156 -2.37 4.97 9.49
C LEU A 156 -1.72 4.39 8.23
N SER A 157 -1.99 4.97 7.06
CA SER A 157 -1.32 4.59 5.80
C SER A 157 0.20 4.82 5.87
N LEU A 158 0.63 5.94 6.49
CA LEU A 158 2.03 6.25 6.69
C LEU A 158 2.69 5.30 7.69
N GLU A 159 2.04 4.99 8.82
CA GLU A 159 2.55 4.04 9.81
C GLU A 159 2.69 2.62 9.22
N ALA A 160 1.70 2.16 8.43
CA ALA A 160 1.80 0.87 7.73
C ALA A 160 2.95 0.85 6.72
N ARG A 161 3.17 1.95 5.98
CA ARG A 161 4.32 2.09 5.06
C ARG A 161 5.65 2.09 5.80
N ALA A 162 5.73 2.70 6.97
CA ALA A 162 6.91 2.68 7.83
C ALA A 162 7.21 1.26 8.34
N ILE A 163 6.20 0.48 8.74
CA ILE A 163 6.34 -0.92 9.15
C ILE A 163 6.87 -1.78 7.99
N GLU A 164 6.31 -1.64 6.79
CA GLU A 164 6.78 -2.36 5.60
C GLU A 164 8.22 -2.00 5.26
N ALA A 165 8.59 -0.71 5.32
CA ALA A 165 9.97 -0.26 5.12
C ALA A 165 10.94 -0.91 6.11
N TYR A 166 10.54 -1.02 7.38
CA TYR A 166 11.33 -1.68 8.42
C TYR A 166 11.49 -3.19 8.16
N LEU A 167 10.42 -3.88 7.72
CA LEU A 167 10.48 -5.30 7.41
C LEU A 167 11.32 -5.58 6.16
N ALA A 168 11.25 -4.71 5.15
CA ALA A 168 12.16 -4.76 4.00
C ALA A 168 13.63 -4.65 4.44
N TYR A 169 13.95 -3.70 5.33
CA TYR A 169 15.29 -3.56 5.90
C TYR A 169 15.75 -4.82 6.62
N ARG A 170 14.88 -5.41 7.46
CA ARG A 170 15.17 -6.64 8.21
C ARG A 170 15.43 -7.84 7.29
N ARG A 171 14.78 -7.89 6.12
CA ARG A 171 14.99 -8.91 5.08
C ARG A 171 16.24 -8.68 4.23
N GLY A 172 16.91 -7.54 4.38
CA GLY A 172 18.05 -7.16 3.54
C GLY A 172 17.67 -6.50 2.20
N ASP A 173 16.38 -6.25 1.96
CA ASP A 173 15.91 -5.51 0.79
C ASP A 173 15.99 -4.01 1.06
N TYR A 174 17.20 -3.48 0.95
CA TYR A 174 17.50 -2.09 1.24
C TYR A 174 16.95 -1.13 0.18
N THR A 175 16.82 -1.58 -1.08
CA THR A 175 16.24 -0.77 -2.15
C THR A 175 14.77 -0.46 -1.86
N THR A 176 13.98 -1.50 -1.57
CA THR A 176 12.57 -1.34 -1.19
C THR A 176 12.44 -0.56 0.10
N SER A 177 13.26 -0.87 1.11
CA SER A 177 13.25 -0.17 2.39
C SER A 177 13.52 1.34 2.24
N THR A 178 14.57 1.73 1.50
CA THR A 178 14.90 3.13 1.27
C THR A 178 13.78 3.85 0.51
N GLY A 179 13.22 3.23 -0.53
CA GLY A 179 12.12 3.81 -1.31
C GLY A 179 10.88 4.09 -0.44
N LEU A 180 10.44 3.11 0.34
CA LEU A 180 9.28 3.25 1.23
C LEU A 180 9.52 4.29 2.33
N ALA A 181 10.68 4.24 2.99
CA ALA A 181 11.02 5.17 4.07
C ALA A 181 11.15 6.62 3.58
N LEU A 182 11.74 6.85 2.40
CA LEU A 182 11.82 8.19 1.80
C LEU A 182 10.45 8.75 1.45
N THR A 183 9.51 7.91 1.00
CA THR A 183 8.13 8.36 0.74
C THR A 183 7.46 8.86 2.01
N VAL A 184 7.59 8.13 3.14
CA VAL A 184 7.05 8.61 4.43
C VAL A 184 7.75 9.90 4.88
N ALA A 185 9.08 9.94 4.79
CA ALA A 185 9.88 11.11 5.16
C ALA A 185 9.50 12.36 4.34
N ARG A 186 9.29 12.21 3.03
CA ARG A 186 8.82 13.31 2.15
C ARG A 186 7.47 13.86 2.58
N ILE A 187 6.48 12.98 2.79
CA ILE A 187 5.14 13.38 3.19
C ILE A 187 5.17 14.09 4.55
N ARG A 188 5.93 13.57 5.53
CA ARG A 188 6.07 14.21 6.84
C ARG A 188 6.84 15.52 6.76
N CYS A 189 7.91 15.63 5.98
CA CYS A 189 8.58 16.91 5.75
C CYS A 189 7.62 17.95 5.16
N GLY A 190 6.64 17.54 4.34
CA GLY A 190 5.62 18.44 3.80
C GLY A 190 4.53 18.87 4.80
N SER A 191 4.18 18.00 5.74
CA SER A 191 2.97 18.15 6.59
C SER A 191 3.25 18.37 8.08
N ASP A 192 4.23 17.68 8.65
CA ASP A 192 4.60 17.70 10.07
C ASP A 192 6.09 17.44 10.25
N LEU A 193 6.85 18.53 10.36
CA LEU A 193 8.31 18.49 10.41
C LEU A 193 8.84 17.86 11.72
N HIS A 194 8.08 17.92 12.82
CA HIS A 194 8.45 17.26 14.08
C HIS A 194 8.44 15.73 13.92
N ARG A 195 7.39 15.20 13.28
CA ARG A 195 7.29 13.75 13.00
C ARG A 195 8.19 13.29 11.86
N ALA A 196 8.76 14.19 11.08
CA ALA A 196 9.67 13.83 10.00
C ALA A 196 11.04 13.33 10.49
N VAL A 197 11.52 13.77 11.67
CA VAL A 197 12.85 13.41 12.18
C VAL A 197 13.10 11.89 12.23
N PRO A 198 12.27 11.07 12.91
CA PRO A 198 12.47 9.62 12.94
C PRO A 198 12.32 8.95 11.56
N GLU A 199 11.55 9.55 10.65
CA GLU A 199 11.35 9.04 9.29
C GLU A 199 12.59 9.25 8.41
N VAL A 200 13.20 10.44 8.48
CA VAL A 200 14.47 10.75 7.78
C VAL A 200 15.60 9.91 8.36
N ALA A 201 15.61 9.66 9.68
CA ALA A 201 16.55 8.74 10.32
C ALA A 201 16.41 7.31 9.77
N ARG A 202 15.19 6.77 9.71
CA ARG A 202 14.93 5.42 9.17
C ARG A 202 15.35 5.31 7.70
N ALA A 203 15.02 6.31 6.88
CA ALA A 203 15.43 6.36 5.48
C ALA A 203 16.96 6.40 5.32
N THR A 204 17.64 7.17 6.18
CA THR A 204 19.11 7.24 6.21
C THR A 204 19.74 5.90 6.58
N ALA A 205 19.20 5.19 7.57
CA ALA A 205 19.70 3.89 7.98
C ALA A 205 19.59 2.83 6.86
N ALA A 206 18.48 2.83 6.12
CA ALA A 206 18.31 1.97 4.95
C ALA A 206 19.26 2.38 3.80
N TRP A 207 19.36 3.68 3.52
CA TRP A 207 20.23 4.22 2.48
C TRP A 207 21.72 3.89 2.70
N GLN A 208 22.19 3.89 3.95
CA GLN A 208 23.56 3.49 4.29
C GLN A 208 23.90 2.07 3.82
N ARG A 209 22.91 1.18 3.68
CA ARG A 209 23.09 -0.19 3.21
C ARG A 209 23.06 -0.33 1.68
N LEU A 210 22.63 0.69 0.94
CA LEU A 210 22.59 0.65 -0.52
C LEU A 210 24.00 0.49 -1.13
N ARG A 211 24.05 -0.26 -2.24
CA ARG A 211 25.27 -0.57 -3.00
C ARG A 211 25.28 -0.02 -4.42
N ASP A 212 24.10 0.20 -4.99
CA ASP A 212 23.96 0.82 -6.31
C ASP A 212 24.33 2.31 -6.22
N GLU A 213 25.46 2.68 -6.80
CA GLU A 213 26.02 4.04 -6.71
C GLU A 213 25.09 5.10 -7.28
N ALA A 214 24.33 4.79 -8.35
CA ALA A 214 23.37 5.73 -8.92
C ALA A 214 22.23 6.01 -7.91
N GLN A 215 21.71 4.97 -7.29
CA GLN A 215 20.69 5.13 -6.25
C GLN A 215 21.24 5.76 -4.97
N VAL A 216 22.48 5.45 -4.59
CA VAL A 216 23.16 6.09 -3.46
C VAL A 216 23.23 7.60 -3.69
N ALA A 217 23.66 8.04 -4.87
CA ALA A 217 23.77 9.46 -5.19
C ALA A 217 22.40 10.16 -5.21
N THR A 218 21.42 9.63 -5.97
CA THR A 218 20.09 10.26 -6.09
C THR A 218 19.38 10.34 -4.74
N ARG A 219 19.33 9.25 -3.99
CA ARG A 219 18.65 9.20 -2.69
C ARG A 219 19.41 9.93 -1.59
N GLY A 220 20.74 9.97 -1.68
CA GLY A 220 21.59 10.69 -0.74
C GLY A 220 21.38 12.20 -0.83
N GLN A 221 21.24 12.74 -2.05
CA GLN A 221 20.92 14.16 -2.24
C GLN A 221 19.56 14.53 -1.65
N GLU A 222 18.56 13.66 -1.82
CA GLU A 222 17.22 13.82 -1.23
C GLU A 222 17.30 13.88 0.31
N LEU A 223 18.07 12.96 0.92
CA LEU A 223 18.29 12.93 2.37
C LEU A 223 19.04 14.15 2.89
N LEU A 224 20.06 14.64 2.17
CA LEU A 224 20.78 15.85 2.56
C LEU A 224 19.84 17.04 2.67
N HIS A 225 18.99 17.24 1.65
CA HIS A 225 18.01 18.31 1.66
C HIS A 225 17.05 18.21 2.85
N MET A 226 16.56 17.01 3.17
CA MET A 226 15.69 16.80 4.34
C MET A 226 16.43 17.09 5.66
N TRP A 227 17.65 16.59 5.83
CA TRP A 227 18.45 16.85 7.03
C TRP A 227 18.77 18.33 7.22
N GLU A 228 19.11 19.05 6.16
CA GLU A 228 19.34 20.50 6.20
C GLU A 228 18.08 21.26 6.60
N ARG A 229 16.93 20.89 6.05
CA ARG A 229 15.64 21.48 6.41
C ARG A 229 15.29 21.24 7.88
N LEU A 230 15.52 20.03 8.40
CA LEU A 230 15.33 19.71 9.83
C LEU A 230 16.30 20.48 10.72
N SER A 231 17.55 20.64 10.29
CA SER A 231 18.58 21.41 11.01
C SER A 231 18.22 22.89 11.08
N ALA A 232 17.78 23.48 9.96
CA ALA A 232 17.37 24.88 9.88
C ALA A 232 16.15 25.17 10.77
N ALA A 233 15.28 24.20 10.96
CA ALA A 233 14.15 24.28 11.89
C ALA A 233 14.53 24.02 13.37
N GLY A 234 15.81 23.73 13.68
CA GLY A 234 16.26 23.45 15.05
C GLY A 234 15.71 22.14 15.64
N LEU A 235 15.32 21.18 14.78
CA LEU A 235 14.69 19.93 15.20
C LEU A 235 15.68 18.80 15.45
N LEU A 236 16.94 18.96 15.04
CA LEU A 236 18.00 18.02 15.35
C LEU A 236 18.46 18.26 16.79
N ARG A 237 17.81 17.63 17.77
CA ARG A 237 18.19 17.77 19.19
C ARG A 237 19.18 16.71 19.65
N GLU A 238 19.09 15.50 19.08
CA GLU A 238 19.93 14.38 19.47
C GLU A 238 21.27 14.38 18.71
N PRO A 239 22.39 14.01 19.37
CA PRO A 239 23.68 13.86 18.70
C PRO A 239 23.67 12.79 17.59
N SER A 240 22.86 11.74 17.76
CA SER A 240 22.64 10.67 16.78
C SER A 240 22.17 11.22 15.44
N HIS A 241 21.18 12.13 15.43
CA HIS A 241 20.65 12.72 14.21
C HIS A 241 21.69 13.60 13.49
N HIS A 242 22.50 14.36 14.25
CA HIS A 242 23.61 15.12 13.67
C HIS A 242 24.65 14.20 13.02
N ALA A 243 25.02 13.11 13.70
CA ALA A 243 25.96 12.13 13.18
C ALA A 243 25.42 11.45 11.90
N MET A 244 24.12 11.18 11.84
CA MET A 244 23.47 10.63 10.64
C MET A 244 23.54 11.62 9.47
N ALA A 245 23.19 12.89 9.69
CA ALA A 245 23.29 13.93 8.66
C ALA A 245 24.74 14.11 8.16
N GLN A 246 25.72 14.11 9.06
CA GLN A 246 27.15 14.15 8.71
C GLN A 246 27.59 12.92 7.92
N THR A 247 27.07 11.74 8.27
CA THR A 247 27.37 10.49 7.54
C THR A 247 26.88 10.56 6.10
N VAL A 248 25.67 11.10 5.86
CA VAL A 248 25.16 11.31 4.50
C VAL A 248 26.09 12.27 3.75
N ARG A 249 26.44 13.40 4.35
CA ARG A 249 27.32 14.41 3.73
C ARG A 249 28.67 13.84 3.35
N ALA A 250 29.36 13.20 4.30
CA ALA A 250 30.69 12.62 4.06
C ALA A 250 30.67 11.53 2.98
N ARG A 251 29.60 10.72 2.91
CA ARG A 251 29.48 9.70 1.85
C ARG A 251 29.19 10.32 0.49
N MET A 252 28.37 11.37 0.43
CA MET A 252 28.08 12.09 -0.82
C MET A 252 29.32 12.83 -1.35
N GLU A 253 30.14 13.40 -0.48
CA GLU A 253 31.42 14.04 -0.86
C GLU A 253 32.42 13.02 -1.41
N ARG A 254 32.56 11.84 -0.78
CA ARG A 254 33.42 10.76 -1.29
C ARG A 254 32.96 10.17 -2.61
N GLY A 255 31.64 10.13 -2.85
CA GLY A 255 31.04 9.64 -4.08
C GLY A 255 31.01 10.68 -5.21
N SER A 256 31.33 11.95 -4.93
CA SER A 256 31.39 13.01 -5.94
C SER A 256 32.72 12.94 -6.70
N PRO A 257 32.73 12.70 -8.03
CA PRO A 257 33.95 12.75 -8.84
C PRO A 257 34.57 14.16 -8.93
N TYR A 258 33.91 15.19 -8.36
CA TYR A 258 34.26 16.59 -8.54
C TYR A 258 34.66 17.24 -7.21
N ALA A 259 35.86 16.90 -6.74
CA ALA A 259 36.60 17.69 -5.78
C ALA A 259 38.08 17.75 -6.22
N GLY A 260 38.34 18.41 -7.35
CA GLY A 260 39.73 18.67 -7.77
C GLY A 260 40.01 19.05 -9.23
N THR A 261 39.24 19.92 -9.90
CA THR A 261 39.76 20.78 -11.00
C THR A 261 38.73 21.87 -11.41
N PRO A 262 39.11 23.14 -11.62
CA PRO A 262 38.19 24.16 -12.14
C PRO A 262 38.11 24.14 -13.69
N ALA A 263 36.85 24.04 -14.19
CA ALA A 263 36.17 24.54 -15.41
C ALA A 263 36.91 24.76 -16.77
N PRO A 264 36.23 24.81 -17.96
CA PRO A 264 34.77 24.96 -18.19
C PRO A 264 34.09 24.11 -19.30
N ALA A 265 32.75 24.06 -19.20
CA ALA A 265 31.70 24.01 -20.24
C ALA A 265 31.81 23.09 -21.48
N ALA A 266 30.94 22.06 -21.53
CA ALA A 266 30.16 21.73 -22.71
C ALA A 266 28.85 21.03 -22.29
N ALA A 267 27.74 21.46 -22.88
CA ALA A 267 26.38 21.08 -22.57
C ALA A 267 26.14 19.56 -22.70
N LEU A 268 25.57 18.96 -21.65
CA LEU A 268 24.93 17.65 -21.73
C LEU A 268 23.46 17.82 -21.37
N THR A 269 22.67 17.64 -22.41
CA THR A 269 21.22 17.67 -22.49
C THR A 269 20.60 16.78 -21.42
N ALA A 270 19.49 17.27 -20.86
CA ALA A 270 18.70 16.67 -19.79
C ALA A 270 18.53 15.14 -19.94
N ALA A 271 19.32 14.40 -19.16
CA ALA A 271 19.02 13.01 -18.86
C ALA A 271 17.82 13.01 -17.91
N GLN A 272 16.70 12.50 -18.43
CA GLN A 272 15.46 12.32 -17.69
C GLN A 272 15.75 11.54 -16.40
N VAL A 273 15.54 12.20 -15.28
CA VAL A 273 15.47 11.58 -13.95
C VAL A 273 14.33 10.57 -14.02
N GLN A 274 14.66 9.27 -14.04
CA GLN A 274 13.67 8.25 -13.75
C GLN A 274 13.20 8.44 -12.32
N VAL A 275 12.02 9.05 -12.20
CA VAL A 275 11.27 9.15 -10.96
C VAL A 275 11.11 7.73 -10.43
N ALA A 276 11.47 7.54 -9.16
CA ALA A 276 11.09 6.37 -8.38
C ALA A 276 9.63 6.00 -8.67
N PRO A 277 9.20 4.72 -8.64
CA PRO A 277 7.80 4.41 -8.87
C PRO A 277 6.98 5.19 -7.83
N GLU A 278 6.36 6.27 -8.26
CA GLU A 278 5.23 6.85 -7.56
C GLU A 278 4.21 5.72 -7.44
N ASP A 279 3.43 5.72 -6.35
CA ASP A 279 2.25 4.88 -6.20
C ASP A 279 1.26 5.26 -7.31
N THR A 280 1.57 4.82 -8.54
CA THR A 280 0.78 5.07 -9.72
C THR A 280 -0.56 4.42 -9.43
N PRO A 281 -1.66 5.19 -9.49
CA PRO A 281 -2.97 4.65 -9.16
C PRO A 281 -3.18 3.35 -9.93
N LEU A 282 -3.42 2.26 -9.19
CA LEU A 282 -3.66 0.96 -9.81
C LEU A 282 -4.89 1.08 -10.70
N ALA A 283 -4.81 0.54 -11.91
CA ALA A 283 -5.89 0.66 -12.87
C ALA A 283 -7.13 -0.06 -12.32
N PRO A 284 -8.29 0.64 -12.21
CA PRO A 284 -9.53 -0.03 -11.89
C PRO A 284 -9.90 -0.97 -13.03
N THR A 285 -10.31 -2.18 -12.71
CA THR A 285 -10.67 -3.18 -13.71
C THR A 285 -12.00 -2.80 -14.37
N ARG A 286 -11.98 -2.21 -15.57
CA ARG A 286 -13.19 -1.70 -16.28
C ARG A 286 -13.95 -2.75 -17.12
N ARG A 287 -13.49 -4.00 -17.23
CA ARG A 287 -14.17 -5.03 -18.02
C ARG A 287 -14.09 -6.39 -17.34
N GLY A 288 -15.25 -7.06 -17.24
CA GLY A 288 -15.43 -8.35 -16.59
C GLY A 288 -14.38 -9.37 -17.01
N LEU A 289 -13.45 -9.66 -16.10
CA LEU A 289 -12.43 -10.67 -16.33
C LEU A 289 -12.99 -12.04 -15.96
N ARG A 290 -12.97 -12.94 -16.95
CA ARG A 290 -13.09 -14.40 -16.81
C ARG A 290 -12.09 -15.03 -15.80
N ARG A 291 -11.21 -14.24 -15.19
CA ARG A 291 -10.19 -14.68 -14.23
C ARG A 291 -10.78 -15.02 -12.86
N PHE A 292 -11.86 -14.36 -12.43
CA PHE A 292 -12.50 -14.64 -11.13
C PHE A 292 -13.80 -15.45 -11.24
N THR A 293 -14.12 -15.97 -12.43
CA THR A 293 -15.24 -16.91 -12.61
C THR A 293 -14.73 -18.32 -12.38
N ARG A 294 -15.29 -19.03 -11.39
CA ARG A 294 -15.09 -20.48 -11.26
C ARG A 294 -15.56 -21.11 -12.58
N ARG A 295 -14.69 -21.85 -13.28
CA ARG A 295 -15.18 -22.73 -14.35
C ARG A 295 -16.04 -23.76 -13.62
N GLY A 296 -17.36 -23.70 -13.80
CA GLY A 296 -18.27 -24.61 -13.14
C GLY A 296 -17.76 -26.03 -13.34
N SER A 297 -17.50 -26.74 -12.24
CA SER A 297 -17.39 -28.18 -12.30
C SER A 297 -18.69 -28.67 -12.94
N ARG A 298 -18.60 -29.23 -14.14
CA ARG A 298 -19.66 -30.08 -14.66
C ARG A 298 -19.88 -31.15 -13.60
N SER A 299 -21.01 -31.06 -12.91
CA SER A 299 -21.57 -32.21 -12.21
C SER A 299 -21.93 -33.21 -13.30
N ASP A 300 -21.06 -34.18 -13.54
CA ASP A 300 -21.51 -35.43 -14.12
C ASP A 300 -22.19 -36.20 -12.98
N GLY A 301 -23.52 -36.28 -13.08
CA GLY A 301 -24.44 -36.88 -12.13
C GLY A 301 -25.86 -36.53 -12.52
#